data_AF-A0A919M9F3-F1
#
_entry.id   AF-A0A919M9F3-F1
#
_cell.length_a   1.000
_cell.length_b   1.000
_cell.length_c   1.000
_cell.angle_alpha   90.00
_cell.angle_beta   90.00
_cell.angle_gamma   90.00
#
_symmetry.space_group_name_H-M   'P 1'
#
loop_
_entity.id
_entity.type
_entity.pdbx_description
1 polymer ?
#
loop_
_entity_poly.entity_id
_entity_poly.type
_entity_poly.pdbx_seq_one_letter_code
_entity_poly.pdbx_strand_id
1 'polypeptide(L)'
;MSESGERAVNRSKRGRPRFTGVFAGSVALTFVAGTVLMPSPAQAQPDAATSVTPANCRPGDVISADRVIADQIRPLMSGRRLGSYINGNRVACARIIVRTVQDRGLGQRAAVIAVATAIAESTLTNHTVATDHDSLGLFQQRPSQGWGSPGQLVDPTYATNAFLDAMIRKYPKNAWMTGDIGAICQRVQTSATPWAYAPEVPDAALIVGALWAQVTAPQPGAAKTTTPAAAAPTGPFQRTLLTTGAELGPLDGAHALTLADWNADGKPDLVVVKAAGTVTGKTELRIMDGSRNFSSLLLNTATGLGPSDGTQTYTVTDWNADGKPDLVVVQRSGTASGHVEIRVVDGASYFQKLLVETSTALPPADEHVQFTVADWNGDGKPDLVAAQTSGTASKKVEVQVLDGASNFQQPLGAAKITTAEPAADGLQVAVTDWNADKRADLVTIRKAAKSEVHVLDGASSLTGYLSQTSTGQAADDRYELLINDFNGDKHPDLVVVQKTGTASGRAEVTVLGG
;
A
#
# COMPACT_ATOMS: atom_id res chain seq x y z
N MET A 1 25.78 21.38 -57.66
CA MET A 1 25.88 20.19 -58.53
C MET A 1 24.84 19.20 -58.00
N SER A 2 23.62 19.27 -58.55
CA SER A 2 23.04 18.31 -59.53
C SER A 2 22.75 16.96 -58.87
N GLU A 3 21.61 16.29 -59.03
CA GLU A 3 20.38 16.47 -59.83
C GLU A 3 19.45 15.30 -59.40
N SER A 4 18.17 15.54 -59.12
CA SER A 4 16.99 15.09 -59.90
C SER A 4 16.79 13.58 -60.14
N GLY A 5 15.57 13.09 -59.91
CA GLY A 5 15.14 11.75 -60.34
C GLY A 5 13.71 11.38 -59.99
N GLU A 6 12.74 12.04 -60.63
CA GLU A 6 11.30 11.82 -60.58
C GLU A 6 10.83 10.77 -61.62
N ARG A 7 9.82 9.93 -61.31
CA ARG A 7 8.77 9.34 -62.20
C ARG A 7 8.03 8.21 -61.43
N ALA A 8 6.73 8.22 -61.13
CA ALA A 8 5.48 8.49 -61.88
C ALA A 8 4.89 7.25 -62.62
N VAL A 9 3.68 6.85 -62.16
CA VAL A 9 2.50 6.35 -62.92
C VAL A 9 2.45 4.86 -63.35
N ASN A 10 1.44 4.08 -62.92
CA ASN A 10 0.17 3.91 -63.68
C ASN A 10 -0.91 3.04 -62.98
N ARG A 11 -2.17 3.38 -63.31
CA ARG A 11 -3.48 2.83 -62.91
C ARG A 11 -3.85 1.52 -63.62
N SER A 12 -4.75 0.73 -63.01
CA SER A 12 -5.93 0.07 -63.64
C SER A 12 -6.71 -0.70 -62.55
N LYS A 13 -7.92 -0.34 -62.05
CA LYS A 13 -9.31 -0.29 -62.57
C LYS A 13 -10.04 -1.64 -62.79
N ARG A 14 -11.29 -1.67 -62.25
CA ARG A 14 -12.50 -2.53 -62.50
C ARG A 14 -12.66 -3.76 -61.59
N GLY A 15 -13.85 -4.09 -61.06
CA GLY A 15 -15.19 -3.56 -61.25
C GLY A 15 -16.22 -4.16 -60.26
N ARG A 16 -17.35 -3.46 -60.08
CA ARG A 16 -18.58 -3.93 -59.42
C ARG A 16 -19.56 -4.47 -60.46
N PRO A 17 -20.53 -5.31 -60.09
CA PRO A 17 -21.83 -5.34 -60.76
C PRO A 17 -22.96 -4.85 -59.86
N ARG A 18 -23.88 -4.10 -60.46
CA ARG A 18 -25.27 -3.89 -60.03
C ARG A 18 -26.14 -4.80 -60.90
N PHE A 19 -27.19 -5.38 -60.33
CA PHE A 19 -28.35 -5.87 -61.08
C PHE A 19 -29.63 -5.38 -60.40
N THR A 20 -30.51 -4.80 -61.21
CA THR A 20 -31.88 -4.39 -60.91
C THR A 20 -32.84 -5.32 -61.67
N GLY A 21 -33.97 -5.67 -61.07
CA GLY A 21 -35.07 -6.36 -61.76
C GLY A 21 -36.30 -6.50 -60.86
N VAL A 22 -37.39 -5.82 -61.24
CA VAL A 22 -38.71 -5.74 -60.60
C VAL A 22 -39.64 -6.80 -61.21
N PHE A 23 -40.58 -7.37 -60.44
CA PHE A 23 -41.93 -7.72 -60.94
C PHE A 23 -42.94 -7.85 -59.78
N ALA A 24 -44.11 -7.26 -59.97
CA ALA A 24 -45.27 -7.26 -59.09
C ALA A 24 -46.25 -8.38 -59.44
N GLY A 25 -47.09 -8.80 -58.48
CA GLY A 25 -48.23 -9.68 -58.71
C GLY A 25 -49.08 -9.88 -57.45
N SER A 26 -50.20 -9.16 -57.37
CA SER A 26 -51.25 -9.33 -56.37
C SER A 26 -52.37 -10.22 -56.93
N VAL A 27 -52.84 -11.20 -56.17
CA VAL A 27 -54.12 -11.88 -56.40
C VAL A 27 -54.84 -11.99 -55.07
N ALA A 28 -56.05 -11.41 -55.01
CA ALA A 28 -57.00 -11.55 -53.92
C ALA A 28 -57.98 -12.69 -54.26
N LEU A 29 -58.29 -13.55 -53.29
CA LEU A 29 -59.41 -14.47 -53.37
C LEU A 29 -60.09 -14.55 -52.00
N THR A 30 -61.39 -14.24 -51.98
CA THR A 30 -62.26 -14.22 -50.82
C THR A 30 -63.15 -15.46 -50.85
N PHE A 31 -63.20 -16.27 -49.79
CA PHE A 31 -64.31 -17.21 -49.54
C PHE A 31 -64.53 -17.45 -48.03
N VAL A 32 -65.71 -16.99 -47.61
CA VAL A 32 -66.73 -17.52 -46.66
C VAL A 32 -66.31 -18.32 -45.40
N ALA A 33 -66.92 -17.86 -44.31
CA ALA A 33 -66.89 -18.33 -42.93
C ALA A 33 -67.23 -19.81 -42.70
N GLY A 34 -66.44 -20.43 -41.81
CA GLY A 34 -66.78 -21.63 -41.05
C GLY A 34 -66.10 -21.55 -39.69
N THR A 35 -66.86 -21.24 -38.65
CA THR A 35 -66.40 -21.20 -37.25
C THR A 35 -66.10 -22.61 -36.74
N VAL A 36 -64.82 -22.92 -36.57
CA VAL A 36 -64.33 -24.03 -35.75
C VAL A 36 -63.43 -23.42 -34.68
N LEU A 37 -63.81 -23.57 -33.41
CA LEU A 37 -62.98 -23.22 -32.26
C LEU A 37 -61.81 -24.21 -32.19
N MET A 38 -60.67 -23.80 -32.74
CA MET A 38 -59.37 -24.42 -32.51
C MET A 38 -58.60 -23.58 -31.48
N PRO A 39 -57.83 -24.17 -30.55
CA PRO A 39 -56.95 -23.40 -29.68
C PRO A 39 -55.91 -22.68 -30.56
N SER A 40 -55.76 -21.38 -30.38
CA SER A 40 -54.79 -20.56 -31.09
C SER A 40 -53.40 -21.20 -31.00
N PRO A 41 -52.67 -21.41 -32.11
CA PRO A 41 -51.22 -21.49 -32.00
C PRO A 41 -50.80 -20.09 -31.54
N ALA A 42 -50.30 -20.00 -30.31
CA ALA A 42 -49.61 -18.80 -29.85
C ALA A 42 -48.58 -18.45 -30.93
N GLN A 43 -48.80 -17.34 -31.62
CA GLN A 43 -47.79 -16.79 -32.52
C GLN A 43 -46.58 -16.54 -31.63
N ALA A 44 -45.57 -17.41 -31.77
CA ALA A 44 -44.23 -17.13 -31.34
C ALA A 44 -43.84 -15.82 -32.04
N GLN A 45 -43.92 -14.71 -31.30
CA GLN A 45 -43.08 -13.57 -31.58
C GLN A 45 -41.65 -14.12 -31.72
N PRO A 46 -40.84 -13.63 -32.67
CA PRO A 46 -39.42 -13.91 -32.60
C PRO A 46 -39.01 -13.47 -31.20
N ASP A 47 -38.58 -14.43 -30.37
CA ASP A 47 -38.07 -14.13 -29.04
C ASP A 47 -37.07 -13.01 -29.24
N ALA A 48 -37.48 -11.82 -28.81
CA ALA A 48 -36.59 -10.69 -28.72
C ALA A 48 -35.39 -11.23 -27.98
N ALA A 49 -34.23 -11.22 -28.66
CA ALA A 49 -32.96 -11.70 -28.15
C ALA A 49 -32.95 -11.41 -26.66
N THR A 50 -33.11 -12.48 -25.86
CA THR A 50 -33.20 -12.37 -24.42
C THR A 50 -31.96 -11.61 -24.03
N SER A 51 -32.15 -10.37 -23.58
CA SER A 51 -31.10 -9.63 -22.92
C SER A 51 -30.68 -10.52 -21.77
N VAL A 52 -29.59 -11.26 -21.94
CA VAL A 52 -29.02 -12.11 -20.90
C VAL A 52 -28.57 -11.13 -19.83
N THR A 53 -29.44 -10.88 -18.86
CA THR A 53 -29.12 -10.12 -17.67
C THR A 53 -27.96 -10.86 -17.02
N PRO A 54 -26.76 -10.27 -16.87
CA PRO A 54 -25.66 -10.96 -16.22
C PRO A 54 -26.14 -11.40 -14.84
N ALA A 55 -26.04 -12.70 -14.55
CA ALA A 55 -26.42 -13.21 -13.26
C ALA A 55 -25.51 -12.59 -12.20
N ASN A 56 -26.14 -11.87 -11.28
CA ASN A 56 -25.40 -11.15 -10.25
C ASN A 56 -24.71 -12.13 -9.29
N CYS A 57 -23.50 -11.76 -8.86
CA CYS A 57 -22.78 -12.43 -7.80
C CYS A 57 -23.57 -12.28 -6.47
N ARG A 58 -24.44 -13.24 -6.11
CA ARG A 58 -25.43 -13.11 -5.01
C ARG A 58 -25.24 -14.17 -3.92
N PRO A 59 -25.53 -13.87 -2.62
CA PRO A 59 -26.86 -13.44 -2.16
C PRO A 59 -26.97 -11.97 -1.65
N GLY A 60 -27.97 -11.20 -2.13
CA GLY A 60 -28.42 -9.91 -1.56
C GLY A 60 -28.04 -8.63 -2.35
N ASP A 61 -26.99 -8.74 -3.15
CA ASP A 61 -26.65 -7.86 -4.28
C ASP A 61 -26.32 -6.39 -4.09
N VAL A 62 -25.82 -5.78 -5.18
CA VAL A 62 -25.18 -4.44 -5.27
C VAL A 62 -25.71 -3.48 -4.22
N ILE A 63 -24.97 -3.35 -3.13
CA ILE A 63 -25.34 -2.44 -2.04
C ILE A 63 -24.98 -1.01 -2.42
N SER A 64 -25.53 -0.03 -1.70
CA SER A 64 -25.18 1.38 -1.91
C SER A 64 -23.66 1.60 -1.85
N ALA A 65 -22.97 0.92 -0.93
CA ALA A 65 -21.51 0.98 -0.81
C ALA A 65 -20.79 0.48 -2.07
N ASP A 66 -21.30 -0.56 -2.76
CA ASP A 66 -20.69 -1.05 -3.99
C ASP A 66 -20.74 0.01 -5.11
N ARG A 67 -21.83 0.79 -5.18
CA ARG A 67 -21.98 1.89 -6.15
C ARG A 67 -21.08 3.08 -5.80
N VAL A 68 -21.03 3.45 -4.52
CA VAL A 68 -20.17 4.52 -4.02
C VAL A 68 -18.70 4.20 -4.31
N ILE A 69 -18.26 2.98 -4.00
CA ILE A 69 -16.90 2.52 -4.32
C ILE A 69 -16.66 2.61 -5.82
N ALA A 70 -17.58 2.11 -6.64
CA ALA A 70 -17.43 2.16 -8.08
C ALA A 70 -17.28 3.60 -8.60
N ASP A 71 -18.09 4.54 -8.11
CA ASP A 71 -18.02 5.95 -8.52
C ASP A 71 -16.71 6.62 -8.07
N GLN A 72 -16.22 6.29 -6.86
CA GLN A 72 -14.96 6.82 -6.33
C GLN A 72 -13.74 6.35 -7.11
N ILE A 73 -13.69 5.06 -7.48
CA ILE A 73 -12.50 4.49 -8.13
C ILE A 73 -12.53 4.62 -9.66
N ARG A 74 -13.70 4.79 -10.29
CA ARG A 74 -13.85 4.95 -11.74
C ARG A 74 -12.89 5.95 -12.40
N PRO A 75 -12.68 7.17 -11.88
CA PRO A 75 -11.75 8.12 -12.50
C PRO A 75 -10.27 7.71 -12.37
N LEU A 76 -9.95 6.75 -11.50
CA LEU A 76 -8.59 6.25 -11.25
C LEU A 76 -8.28 4.98 -12.05
N MET A 77 -9.29 4.33 -12.63
CA MET A 77 -9.12 3.09 -13.39
C MET A 77 -8.42 3.35 -14.72
N SER A 78 -7.42 2.53 -15.04
CA SER A 78 -6.62 2.63 -16.27
C SER A 78 -6.46 1.30 -17.02
N GLY A 79 -7.01 0.21 -16.48
CA GLY A 79 -6.98 -1.12 -17.07
C GLY A 79 -7.68 -1.17 -18.43
N ARG A 80 -7.21 -2.08 -19.30
CA ARG A 80 -7.66 -2.15 -20.69
C ARG A 80 -9.02 -2.84 -20.81
N ARG A 81 -9.32 -3.78 -19.91
CA ARG A 81 -10.56 -4.57 -19.93
C ARG A 81 -11.62 -3.96 -19.05
N LEU A 82 -11.30 -3.68 -17.79
CA LEU A 82 -12.27 -3.09 -16.87
C LEU A 82 -12.31 -1.57 -16.97
N GLY A 83 -11.24 -0.87 -16.60
CA GLY A 83 -11.14 0.58 -16.77
C GLY A 83 -12.38 1.33 -16.27
N SER A 84 -12.85 2.29 -17.08
CA SER A 84 -14.04 3.10 -16.78
C SER A 84 -15.36 2.32 -16.73
N TYR A 85 -15.38 1.04 -17.12
CA TYR A 85 -16.58 0.18 -17.05
C TYR A 85 -16.90 -0.32 -15.64
N ILE A 86 -16.08 0.01 -14.63
CA ILE A 86 -16.39 -0.28 -13.23
C ILE A 86 -17.74 0.34 -12.82
N ASN A 87 -18.57 -0.50 -12.20
CA ASN A 87 -19.88 -0.14 -11.66
C ASN A 87 -20.17 -0.99 -10.41
N GLY A 88 -21.26 -0.70 -9.71
CA GLY A 88 -21.60 -1.41 -8.48
C GLY A 88 -21.72 -2.93 -8.63
N ASN A 89 -22.11 -3.44 -9.81
CA ASN A 89 -22.16 -4.88 -10.06
C ASN A 89 -20.77 -5.51 -10.11
N ARG A 90 -19.81 -4.84 -10.77
CA ARG A 90 -18.40 -5.27 -10.82
C ARG A 90 -17.79 -5.29 -9.42
N VAL A 91 -18.08 -4.26 -8.62
CA VAL A 91 -17.64 -4.17 -7.23
C VAL A 91 -18.29 -5.26 -6.37
N ALA A 92 -19.59 -5.55 -6.54
CA ALA A 92 -20.25 -6.63 -5.82
C ALA A 92 -19.62 -8.02 -6.12
N CYS A 93 -19.24 -8.27 -7.38
CA CYS A 93 -18.53 -9.50 -7.74
C CYS A 93 -17.12 -9.57 -7.13
N ALA A 94 -16.36 -8.48 -7.21
CA ALA A 94 -15.05 -8.41 -6.55
C ALA A 94 -15.17 -8.54 -5.03
N ARG A 95 -16.23 -8.02 -4.42
CA ARG A 95 -16.51 -8.15 -2.99
C ARG A 95 -16.61 -9.61 -2.58
N ILE A 96 -17.27 -10.48 -3.35
CA ILE A 96 -17.31 -11.91 -3.03
C ILE A 96 -15.93 -12.55 -3.13
N ILE A 97 -15.15 -12.24 -4.17
CA ILE A 97 -13.76 -12.72 -4.28
C ILE A 97 -12.96 -12.32 -3.04
N VAL A 98 -13.03 -11.05 -2.63
CA VAL A 98 -12.35 -10.51 -1.45
C VAL A 98 -12.81 -11.22 -0.18
N ARG A 99 -14.12 -11.39 0.03
CA ARG A 99 -14.66 -12.13 1.19
C ARG A 99 -14.11 -13.55 1.25
N THR A 100 -14.16 -14.27 0.14
CA THR A 100 -13.68 -15.66 0.09
C THR A 100 -12.18 -15.75 0.38
N VAL A 101 -11.36 -14.80 -0.09
CA VAL A 101 -9.93 -14.74 0.24
C VAL A 101 -9.73 -14.53 1.75
N GLN A 102 -10.50 -13.63 2.36
CA GLN A 102 -10.46 -13.37 3.80
C GLN A 102 -10.93 -14.57 4.62
N ASP A 103 -12.02 -15.23 4.22
CA ASP A 103 -12.55 -16.44 4.87
C ASP A 103 -11.51 -17.58 4.87
N ARG A 104 -10.59 -17.60 3.90
CA ARG A 104 -9.46 -18.54 3.85
C ARG A 104 -8.24 -18.11 4.68
N GLY A 105 -8.28 -16.95 5.33
CA GLY A 105 -7.14 -16.38 6.07
C GLY A 105 -5.98 -15.94 5.16
N LEU A 106 -6.24 -15.68 3.88
CA LEU A 106 -5.24 -15.21 2.92
C LEU A 106 -5.26 -13.67 2.85
N GLY A 107 -4.10 -13.06 2.59
CA GLY A 107 -3.96 -11.59 2.62
C GLY A 107 -4.30 -10.88 1.31
N GLN A 108 -4.28 -9.54 1.31
CA GLN A 108 -4.77 -8.68 0.23
C GLN A 108 -4.13 -8.97 -1.13
N ARG A 109 -2.82 -9.26 -1.17
CA ARG A 109 -2.13 -9.72 -2.38
C ARG A 109 -2.81 -10.92 -3.06
N ALA A 110 -3.30 -11.89 -2.30
CA ALA A 110 -4.05 -13.02 -2.87
C ALA A 110 -5.38 -12.57 -3.48
N ALA A 111 -6.05 -11.59 -2.86
CA ALA A 111 -7.23 -10.96 -3.44
C ALA A 111 -6.91 -10.13 -4.68
N VAL A 112 -5.81 -9.38 -4.72
CA VAL A 112 -5.38 -8.66 -5.93
C VAL A 112 -5.09 -9.65 -7.06
N ILE A 113 -4.40 -10.77 -6.77
CA ILE A 113 -4.16 -11.83 -7.76
C ILE A 113 -5.50 -12.41 -8.27
N ALA A 114 -6.43 -12.72 -7.37
CA ALA A 114 -7.73 -13.30 -7.74
C ALA A 114 -8.61 -12.30 -8.52
N VAL A 115 -8.69 -11.04 -8.07
CA VAL A 115 -9.45 -9.98 -8.74
C VAL A 115 -8.83 -9.61 -10.09
N ALA A 116 -7.51 -9.47 -10.19
CA ALA A 116 -6.82 -9.25 -11.48
C ALA A 116 -7.10 -10.38 -12.47
N THR A 117 -7.11 -11.62 -11.98
CA THR A 117 -7.52 -12.78 -12.78
C THR A 117 -8.96 -12.64 -13.25
N ALA A 118 -9.91 -12.38 -12.35
CA ALA A 118 -11.32 -12.25 -12.72
C ALA A 118 -11.60 -11.05 -13.66
N ILE A 119 -10.84 -9.95 -13.55
CA ILE A 119 -10.89 -8.85 -14.52
C ILE A 119 -10.43 -9.32 -15.89
N ALA A 120 -9.28 -9.99 -15.95
CA ALA A 120 -8.73 -10.49 -17.19
C ALA A 120 -9.64 -11.51 -17.88
N GLU A 121 -10.25 -12.41 -17.11
CA GLU A 121 -11.05 -13.51 -17.65
C GLU A 121 -12.46 -13.07 -18.06
N SER A 122 -13.11 -12.23 -17.25
CA SER A 122 -14.53 -11.94 -17.43
C SER A 122 -14.89 -10.45 -17.31
N THR A 123 -13.91 -9.58 -17.11
CA THR A 123 -14.16 -8.18 -16.74
C THR A 123 -15.05 -8.08 -15.48
N LEU A 124 -14.82 -8.97 -14.51
CA LEU A 124 -15.65 -9.16 -13.31
C LEU A 124 -17.13 -9.41 -13.64
N THR A 125 -17.41 -10.28 -14.61
CA THR A 125 -18.75 -10.76 -14.95
C THR A 125 -18.90 -12.22 -14.55
N ASN A 126 -19.92 -12.55 -13.76
CA ASN A 126 -20.21 -13.96 -13.50
C ASN A 126 -21.03 -14.55 -14.65
N HIS A 127 -20.37 -15.30 -15.54
CA HIS A 127 -21.03 -15.93 -16.68
C HIS A 127 -21.69 -17.25 -16.26
N THR A 128 -23.02 -17.24 -16.13
CA THR A 128 -23.80 -18.45 -15.78
C THR A 128 -24.06 -19.39 -16.96
N VAL A 129 -23.79 -18.91 -18.17
CA VAL A 129 -23.84 -19.68 -19.41
C VAL A 129 -22.44 -19.69 -19.99
N ALA A 130 -22.03 -20.84 -20.53
CA ALA A 130 -20.69 -20.98 -21.08
C ALA A 130 -20.48 -20.02 -22.26
N THR A 131 -19.30 -19.40 -22.33
CA THR A 131 -18.98 -18.43 -23.38
C THR A 131 -17.95 -18.97 -24.36
N ASP A 132 -16.72 -19.20 -23.90
CA ASP A 132 -15.63 -19.79 -24.67
C ASP A 132 -15.51 -21.29 -24.33
N HIS A 133 -15.81 -22.17 -25.28
CA HIS A 133 -16.01 -23.60 -25.05
C HIS A 133 -17.02 -23.90 -23.92
N ASP A 134 -16.57 -24.49 -22.83
CA ASP A 134 -17.34 -24.78 -21.61
C ASP A 134 -16.93 -23.89 -20.43
N SER A 135 -16.28 -22.75 -20.68
CA SER A 135 -15.81 -21.82 -19.65
C SER A 135 -16.96 -21.07 -18.97
N LEU A 136 -16.95 -21.06 -17.64
CA LEU A 136 -18.01 -20.51 -16.79
C LEU A 136 -17.45 -19.61 -15.68
N GLY A 137 -18.31 -18.77 -15.13
CA GLY A 137 -18.04 -18.03 -13.90
C GLY A 137 -17.08 -16.84 -14.03
N LEU A 138 -16.71 -16.26 -12.89
CA LEU A 138 -15.83 -15.07 -12.81
C LEU A 138 -14.42 -15.31 -13.38
N PHE A 139 -13.93 -16.53 -13.27
CA PHE A 139 -12.57 -16.91 -13.67
C PHE A 139 -12.53 -17.64 -15.02
N GLN A 140 -13.66 -17.73 -15.73
CA GLN A 140 -13.79 -18.49 -16.99
C GLN A 140 -13.16 -19.90 -16.90
N GLN A 141 -13.42 -20.57 -15.78
CA GLN A 141 -12.88 -21.90 -15.50
C GLN A 141 -13.68 -22.96 -16.27
N ARG A 142 -13.02 -24.05 -16.66
CA ARG A 142 -13.60 -25.09 -17.52
C ARG A 142 -13.83 -26.41 -16.78
N PRO A 143 -15.06 -26.96 -16.80
CA PRO A 143 -15.31 -28.32 -16.32
C PRO A 143 -14.43 -29.36 -16.99
N SER A 144 -14.24 -29.27 -18.32
CA SER A 144 -13.39 -30.21 -19.07
C SER A 144 -11.91 -30.18 -18.67
N GLN A 145 -11.45 -29.14 -17.96
CA GLN A 145 -10.08 -29.03 -17.45
C GLN A 145 -9.98 -29.38 -15.95
N GLY A 146 -11.05 -29.89 -15.36
CA GLY A 146 -11.06 -30.37 -13.98
C GLY A 146 -11.22 -29.28 -12.91
N TRP A 147 -11.68 -28.08 -13.28
CA TRP A 147 -11.89 -26.99 -12.31
C TRP A 147 -13.12 -27.18 -11.41
N GLY A 148 -14.09 -28.01 -11.82
CA GLY A 148 -15.34 -28.25 -11.09
C GLY A 148 -16.50 -28.57 -12.02
N SER A 149 -17.68 -28.88 -11.46
CA SER A 149 -18.92 -29.03 -12.25
C SER A 149 -19.46 -27.66 -12.70
N PRO A 150 -20.27 -27.58 -13.78
CA PRO A 150 -20.84 -26.31 -14.24
C PRO A 150 -21.53 -25.48 -13.15
N GLY A 151 -22.33 -26.13 -12.29
CA GLY A 151 -23.03 -25.46 -11.19
C GLY A 151 -22.09 -24.91 -10.11
N GLN A 152 -20.94 -25.54 -9.91
CA GLN A 152 -19.92 -25.05 -8.99
C GLN A 152 -19.15 -23.86 -9.57
N LEU A 153 -18.85 -23.86 -10.87
CA LEU A 153 -18.07 -22.79 -11.49
C LEU A 153 -18.82 -21.47 -11.61
N VAL A 154 -20.15 -21.51 -11.62
CA VAL A 154 -20.99 -20.30 -11.59
C VAL A 154 -21.23 -19.76 -10.18
N ASP A 155 -20.81 -20.48 -9.13
CA ASP A 155 -20.74 -20.00 -7.75
C ASP A 155 -19.40 -19.25 -7.55
N PRO A 156 -19.44 -17.91 -7.38
CA PRO A 156 -18.23 -17.11 -7.17
C PRO A 156 -17.35 -17.57 -5.99
N THR A 157 -17.95 -18.10 -4.93
CA THR A 157 -17.23 -18.55 -3.73
C THR A 157 -16.46 -19.83 -4.06
N TYR A 158 -17.11 -20.80 -4.70
CA TYR A 158 -16.45 -22.02 -5.14
C TYR A 158 -15.34 -21.72 -6.15
N ALA A 159 -15.64 -20.96 -7.20
CA ALA A 159 -14.68 -20.65 -8.26
C ALA A 159 -13.44 -19.92 -7.71
N THR A 160 -13.63 -19.00 -6.76
CA THR A 160 -12.53 -18.33 -6.05
C THR A 160 -11.71 -19.33 -5.23
N ASN A 161 -12.35 -20.22 -4.46
CA ASN A 161 -11.64 -21.25 -3.69
C ASN A 161 -10.81 -22.18 -4.58
N ALA A 162 -11.39 -22.64 -5.71
CA ALA A 162 -10.70 -23.48 -6.67
C ALA A 162 -9.48 -22.77 -7.29
N PHE A 163 -9.61 -21.49 -7.63
CA PHE A 163 -8.49 -20.65 -8.08
C PHE A 163 -7.37 -20.57 -7.03
N LEU A 164 -7.72 -20.27 -5.78
CA LEU A 164 -6.77 -20.15 -4.67
C LEU A 164 -6.07 -21.49 -4.38
N ASP A 165 -6.77 -22.62 -4.46
CA ASP A 165 -6.17 -23.96 -4.32
C ASP A 165 -5.14 -24.23 -5.43
N ALA A 166 -5.45 -23.82 -6.66
CA ALA A 166 -4.51 -23.93 -7.77
C ALA A 166 -3.29 -23.03 -7.58
N MET A 167 -3.47 -21.80 -7.09
CA MET A 167 -2.38 -20.89 -6.75
C MET A 167 -1.44 -21.49 -5.71
N ILE A 168 -1.98 -21.94 -4.56
CA ILE A 168 -1.19 -22.50 -3.46
C ILE A 168 -0.42 -23.74 -3.92
N ARG A 169 -1.06 -24.62 -4.68
CA ARG A 169 -0.42 -25.84 -5.22
C ARG A 169 0.71 -25.53 -6.21
N LYS A 170 0.55 -24.51 -7.07
CA LYS A 170 1.58 -24.12 -8.05
C LYS A 170 2.71 -23.27 -7.44
N TYR A 171 2.47 -22.64 -6.29
CA TYR A 171 3.40 -21.80 -5.55
C TYR A 171 3.55 -22.27 -4.09
N PRO A 172 4.21 -23.41 -3.86
CA PRO A 172 4.43 -23.93 -2.51
C PRO A 172 5.25 -22.98 -1.65
N LYS A 173 5.15 -23.10 -0.33
CA LYS A 173 5.86 -22.25 0.66
C LYS A 173 5.62 -20.75 0.45
N ASN A 174 4.41 -20.38 0.03
CA ASN A 174 3.99 -18.99 -0.20
C ASN A 174 4.83 -18.25 -1.25
N ALA A 175 5.43 -18.95 -2.23
CA ALA A 175 6.21 -18.32 -3.30
C ALA A 175 5.40 -17.35 -4.19
N TRP A 176 4.07 -17.33 -4.08
CA TRP A 176 3.18 -16.35 -4.73
C TRP A 176 3.21 -14.96 -4.05
N MET A 177 3.79 -14.86 -2.85
CA MET A 177 3.92 -13.61 -2.11
C MET A 177 4.90 -12.62 -2.73
N THR A 178 5.77 -13.08 -3.64
CA THR A 178 6.75 -12.25 -4.36
C THR A 178 6.61 -12.44 -5.87
N GLY A 179 7.25 -11.57 -6.67
CA GLY A 179 7.23 -11.65 -8.14
C GLY A 179 6.07 -10.90 -8.81
N ASP A 180 6.02 -10.99 -10.13
CA ASP A 180 5.00 -10.33 -10.96
C ASP A 180 3.62 -10.99 -10.82
N ILE A 181 2.59 -10.19 -10.51
CA ILE A 181 1.22 -10.69 -10.31
C ILE A 181 0.64 -11.25 -11.61
N GLY A 182 0.90 -10.61 -12.76
CA GLY A 182 0.39 -11.09 -14.04
C GLY A 182 0.92 -12.48 -14.40
N ALA A 183 2.22 -12.72 -14.17
CA ALA A 183 2.86 -14.01 -14.33
C ALA A 183 2.27 -15.08 -13.39
N ILE A 184 1.92 -14.70 -12.15
CA ILE A 184 1.23 -15.58 -11.20
C ILE A 184 -0.15 -15.97 -11.73
N CYS A 185 -0.97 -14.99 -12.13
CA CYS A 185 -2.30 -15.22 -12.70
C CYS A 185 -2.22 -16.19 -13.90
N GLN A 186 -1.31 -15.91 -14.84
CA GLN A 186 -1.09 -16.78 -16.01
C GLN A 186 -0.66 -18.19 -15.61
N ARG A 187 0.25 -18.34 -14.65
CA ARG A 187 0.69 -19.68 -14.23
C ARG A 187 -0.45 -20.46 -13.59
N VAL A 188 -1.35 -19.80 -12.86
CA VAL A 188 -2.52 -20.44 -12.27
C VAL A 188 -3.50 -20.88 -13.36
N GLN A 189 -3.96 -19.94 -14.19
CA GLN A 189 -5.01 -20.14 -15.19
C GLN A 189 -4.56 -20.92 -16.43
N THR A 190 -3.28 -20.81 -16.81
CA THR A 190 -2.73 -21.40 -18.04
C THR A 190 -3.50 -20.97 -19.29
N SER A 191 -3.76 -19.66 -19.40
CA SER A 191 -4.50 -19.07 -20.53
C SER A 191 -3.66 -18.99 -21.80
N ALA A 192 -4.33 -18.96 -22.96
CA ALA A 192 -3.70 -18.68 -24.25
C ALA A 192 -3.28 -17.20 -24.42
N THR A 193 -3.69 -16.30 -23.49
CA THR A 193 -3.40 -14.86 -23.54
C THR A 193 -2.65 -14.38 -22.29
N PRO A 194 -1.39 -14.82 -22.09
CA PRO A 194 -0.62 -14.54 -20.87
C PRO A 194 -0.39 -13.06 -20.57
N TRP A 195 -0.30 -12.23 -21.62
CA TRP A 195 -0.06 -10.78 -21.50
C TRP A 195 -1.25 -10.01 -20.92
N ALA A 196 -2.38 -10.66 -20.70
CA ALA A 196 -3.65 -9.98 -20.48
C ALA A 196 -3.99 -9.76 -18.99
N TYR A 197 -3.17 -10.26 -18.07
CA TYR A 197 -3.35 -10.08 -16.62
C TYR A 197 -2.61 -8.85 -16.08
N ALA A 198 -1.34 -8.67 -16.43
CA ALA A 198 -0.50 -7.59 -15.89
C ALA A 198 -1.12 -6.19 -16.05
N PRO A 199 -1.75 -5.84 -17.19
CA PRO A 199 -2.41 -4.53 -17.36
C PRO A 199 -3.59 -4.27 -16.41
N GLU A 200 -4.18 -5.33 -15.84
CA GLU A 200 -5.38 -5.22 -14.98
C GLU A 200 -5.01 -5.19 -13.48
N VAL A 201 -3.73 -5.40 -13.14
CA VAL A 201 -3.26 -5.41 -11.74
C VAL A 201 -3.49 -4.08 -11.02
N PRO A 202 -3.25 -2.89 -11.61
CA PRO A 202 -3.54 -1.62 -10.96
C PRO A 202 -5.02 -1.45 -10.62
N ASP A 203 -5.93 -1.79 -11.54
CA ASP A 203 -7.38 -1.72 -11.33
C ASP A 203 -7.82 -2.71 -10.24
N ALA A 204 -7.27 -3.93 -10.24
CA ALA A 204 -7.54 -4.92 -9.20
C ALA A 204 -7.09 -4.44 -7.82
N ALA A 205 -5.92 -3.80 -7.72
CA ALA A 205 -5.42 -3.24 -6.47
C ALA A 205 -6.33 -2.13 -5.92
N LEU A 206 -6.82 -1.23 -6.80
CA LEU A 206 -7.77 -0.18 -6.44
C LEU A 206 -9.11 -0.75 -5.93
N ILE A 207 -9.65 -1.78 -6.59
CA ILE A 207 -10.90 -2.43 -6.18
C ILE A 207 -10.73 -3.15 -4.85
N VAL A 208 -9.66 -3.94 -4.70
CA VAL A 208 -9.39 -4.67 -3.46
C VAL A 208 -9.13 -3.71 -2.31
N GLY A 209 -8.35 -2.64 -2.53
CA GLY A 209 -8.10 -1.62 -1.52
C GLY A 209 -9.39 -0.96 -1.01
N ALA A 210 -10.37 -0.72 -1.87
CA ALA A 210 -11.66 -0.17 -1.47
C ALA A 210 -12.54 -1.17 -0.69
N LEU A 211 -12.39 -2.47 -0.94
CA LEU A 211 -13.22 -3.53 -0.35
C LEU A 211 -12.63 -4.16 0.92
N TRP A 212 -11.30 -4.20 1.05
CA TRP A 212 -10.59 -5.01 2.06
C TRP A 212 -10.99 -4.67 3.51
N ALA A 213 -11.15 -3.38 3.83
CA ALA A 213 -11.55 -2.91 5.16
C ALA A 213 -13.06 -2.97 5.43
N GLN A 214 -13.91 -2.99 4.38
CA GLN A 214 -15.37 -2.99 4.54
C GLN A 214 -15.94 -4.39 4.81
N VAL A 215 -15.20 -5.45 4.48
CA VAL A 215 -15.65 -6.83 4.65
C VAL A 215 -15.33 -7.38 6.05
N THR A 216 -14.29 -6.86 6.71
CA THR A 216 -13.89 -7.21 8.08
C THR A 216 -14.80 -6.61 9.17
N ALA A 217 -15.68 -5.66 8.83
CA ALA A 217 -16.67 -5.13 9.75
C ALA A 217 -17.88 -6.10 9.88
N PRO A 218 -18.34 -6.45 11.10
CA PRO A 218 -19.56 -7.21 11.26
C PRO A 218 -20.76 -6.46 10.67
N GLN A 219 -21.59 -7.14 9.87
CA GLN A 219 -22.92 -6.62 9.51
C GLN A 219 -23.72 -6.36 10.81
N PRO A 220 -24.43 -5.23 10.94
CA PRO A 220 -25.24 -4.98 12.12
C PRO A 220 -26.42 -5.96 12.15
N GLY A 221 -26.33 -6.97 13.00
CA GLY A 221 -27.41 -7.92 13.21
C GLY A 221 -27.08 -9.01 14.23
N ALA A 222 -27.72 -8.88 15.41
CA ALA A 222 -27.95 -9.89 16.46
C ALA A 222 -27.06 -9.86 17.73
N ALA A 223 -27.67 -9.28 18.77
CA ALA A 223 -27.64 -9.58 20.21
C ALA A 223 -26.31 -9.62 21.01
N LYS A 224 -26.24 -8.69 21.97
CA LYS A 224 -25.27 -8.58 23.07
C LYS A 224 -25.34 -9.75 24.04
N THR A 225 -24.17 -10.21 24.49
CA THR A 225 -23.97 -10.76 25.83
C THR A 225 -22.75 -10.08 26.45
N THR A 226 -23.00 -9.31 27.51
CA THR A 226 -21.99 -8.53 28.26
C THR A 226 -21.48 -9.35 29.44
N THR A 227 -20.17 -9.62 29.44
CA THR A 227 -19.40 -9.97 30.63
C THR A 227 -18.68 -8.70 31.12
N PRO A 228 -18.56 -8.43 32.44
CA PRO A 228 -17.97 -7.18 32.93
C PRO A 228 -16.49 -7.06 32.52
N ALA A 229 -16.16 -5.96 31.84
CA ALA A 229 -14.80 -5.64 31.44
C ALA A 229 -13.96 -5.23 32.66
N ALA A 230 -12.75 -5.79 32.76
CA ALA A 230 -11.71 -5.25 33.63
C ALA A 230 -11.47 -3.76 33.29
N ALA A 231 -11.09 -2.96 34.28
CA ALA A 231 -10.83 -1.53 34.11
C ALA A 231 -9.85 -1.30 32.95
N ALA A 232 -10.26 -0.48 31.98
CA ALA A 232 -9.42 -0.14 30.84
C ALA A 232 -8.17 0.63 31.32
N PRO A 233 -6.98 0.37 30.75
CA PRO A 233 -5.78 1.14 31.07
C PRO A 233 -5.98 2.63 30.71
N THR A 234 -5.46 3.54 31.53
CA THR A 234 -5.76 4.99 31.48
C THR A 234 -4.52 5.91 31.38
N GLY A 235 -3.33 5.36 31.12
CA GLY A 235 -2.09 6.14 30.94
C GLY A 235 -1.65 6.33 29.48
N PRO A 236 -0.73 7.27 29.21
CA PRO A 236 -0.15 7.47 27.89
C PRO A 236 0.56 6.20 27.43
N PHE A 237 0.41 5.89 26.14
CA PHE A 237 0.85 4.66 25.48
C PHE A 237 0.26 3.36 26.01
N GLN A 238 -0.82 3.41 26.79
CA GLN A 238 -1.52 2.22 27.27
C GLN A 238 -2.83 1.94 26.52
N ARG A 239 -3.28 2.89 25.68
CA ARG A 239 -4.44 2.73 24.81
C ARG A 239 -3.98 2.44 23.39
N THR A 240 -4.37 1.29 22.86
CA THR A 240 -4.20 1.00 21.44
C THR A 240 -5.18 1.82 20.60
N LEU A 241 -4.66 2.61 19.67
CA LEU A 241 -5.44 3.35 18.66
C LEU A 241 -5.65 2.52 17.38
N LEU A 242 -4.63 1.74 16.99
CA LEU A 242 -4.63 0.92 15.80
C LEU A 242 -3.77 -0.33 16.02
N THR A 243 -4.23 -1.48 15.53
CA THR A 243 -3.38 -2.65 15.28
C THR A 243 -3.71 -3.18 13.89
N THR A 244 -2.70 -3.29 13.03
CA THR A 244 -2.86 -3.67 11.63
C THR A 244 -1.65 -4.45 11.15
N GLY A 245 -1.86 -5.38 10.22
CA GLY A 245 -0.76 -5.92 9.43
C GLY A 245 -0.41 -4.92 8.34
N ALA A 246 0.81 -4.41 8.32
CA ALA A 246 1.27 -3.66 7.17
C ALA A 246 1.39 -4.62 5.97
N GLU A 247 1.03 -4.16 4.77
CA GLU A 247 1.27 -4.88 3.51
C GLU A 247 2.78 -4.88 3.12
N LEU A 248 3.64 -4.93 4.13
CA LEU A 248 5.07 -5.08 4.03
C LEU A 248 5.40 -6.57 4.13
N GLY A 249 6.14 -7.09 3.14
CA GLY A 249 6.81 -8.39 3.27
C GLY A 249 7.68 -8.43 4.53
N PRO A 250 8.18 -9.61 4.94
CA PRO A 250 8.99 -9.72 6.16
C PRO A 250 10.10 -8.68 6.12
N LEU A 251 10.09 -7.77 7.08
CA LEU A 251 11.15 -6.80 7.27
C LEU A 251 12.26 -7.53 8.02
N ASP A 252 13.47 -7.52 7.51
CA ASP A 252 14.64 -8.02 8.22
C ASP A 252 15.41 -6.87 8.90
N GLY A 253 16.49 -7.20 9.59
CA GLY A 253 17.35 -6.22 10.27
C GLY A 253 18.02 -5.20 9.34
N ALA A 254 17.96 -5.36 8.01
CA ALA A 254 18.51 -4.40 7.05
C ALA A 254 17.51 -3.30 6.64
N HIS A 255 16.29 -3.32 7.19
CA HIS A 255 15.28 -2.30 6.95
C HIS A 255 15.31 -1.23 8.05
N ALA A 256 15.47 0.03 7.63
CA ALA A 256 15.19 1.18 8.47
C ALA A 256 13.75 1.65 8.26
N LEU A 257 13.12 2.18 9.30
CA LEU A 257 11.74 2.66 9.27
C LEU A 257 11.68 4.08 9.80
N THR A 258 10.83 4.90 9.19
CA THR A 258 10.48 6.24 9.68
C THR A 258 9.06 6.58 9.26
N LEU A 259 8.52 7.69 9.76
CA LEU A 259 7.18 8.18 9.48
C LEU A 259 7.25 9.57 8.86
N ALA A 260 6.47 9.80 7.80
CA ALA A 260 6.28 11.12 7.21
C ALA A 260 4.96 11.14 6.43
N ASP A 261 4.28 12.28 6.37
CA ASP A 261 3.10 12.45 5.51
C ASP A 261 3.55 12.66 4.05
N TRP A 262 3.65 11.58 3.27
CA TRP A 262 4.20 11.58 1.93
C TRP A 262 3.20 12.11 0.89
N ASN A 263 1.93 11.76 1.07
CA ASN A 263 0.86 12.13 0.14
C ASN A 263 0.18 13.48 0.53
N ALA A 264 0.56 14.09 1.65
CA ALA A 264 0.01 15.33 2.21
C ALA A 264 -1.48 15.20 2.61
N ASP A 265 -1.87 14.05 3.16
CA ASP A 265 -3.24 13.78 3.61
C ASP A 265 -3.48 14.05 5.11
N GLY A 266 -2.43 14.48 5.83
CA GLY A 266 -2.47 14.77 7.25
C GLY A 266 -2.33 13.54 8.15
N LYS A 267 -2.05 12.36 7.59
CA LYS A 267 -1.72 11.14 8.36
C LYS A 267 -0.31 10.67 8.06
N PRO A 268 0.50 10.34 9.08
CA PRO A 268 1.84 9.83 8.85
C PRO A 268 1.85 8.50 8.08
N ASP A 269 2.58 8.47 6.97
CA ASP A 269 2.85 7.27 6.18
C ASP A 269 4.12 6.56 6.68
N LEU A 270 4.13 5.22 6.58
CA LEU A 270 5.28 4.41 6.97
C LEU A 270 6.27 4.31 5.81
N VAL A 271 7.44 4.93 5.98
CA VAL A 271 8.55 4.85 5.04
C VAL A 271 9.49 3.73 5.45
N VAL A 272 9.73 2.81 4.53
CA VAL A 272 10.61 1.65 4.69
C VAL A 272 11.80 1.80 3.76
N VAL A 273 12.98 1.89 4.33
CA VAL A 273 14.24 1.97 3.59
C VAL A 273 14.95 0.63 3.66
N LYS A 274 15.22 0.04 2.49
CA LYS A 274 16.10 -1.12 2.35
C LYS A 274 17.34 -0.68 1.59
N ALA A 275 18.48 -0.62 2.29
CA ALA A 275 19.69 -0.05 1.71
C ALA A 275 20.78 -1.08 1.38
N ALA A 276 20.72 -2.27 1.97
CA ALA A 276 21.65 -3.37 1.71
C ALA A 276 20.93 -4.60 1.14
N GLY A 277 21.63 -5.42 0.35
CA GLY A 277 21.08 -6.66 -0.22
C GLY A 277 19.84 -6.43 -1.10
N THR A 278 19.81 -5.30 -1.80
CA THR A 278 18.71 -4.86 -2.65
C THR A 278 18.81 -5.49 -4.04
N VAL A 279 17.68 -5.65 -4.73
CA VAL A 279 17.66 -6.28 -6.05
C VAL A 279 18.28 -5.35 -7.10
N THR A 280 18.06 -4.05 -6.93
CA THR A 280 18.59 -3.02 -7.82
C THR A 280 20.06 -2.67 -7.55
N GLY A 281 20.63 -3.16 -6.44
CA GLY A 281 21.96 -2.73 -5.97
C GLY A 281 22.00 -1.27 -5.49
N LYS A 282 20.84 -0.63 -5.33
CA LYS A 282 20.67 0.74 -4.83
C LYS A 282 19.87 0.74 -3.54
N THR A 283 19.82 1.87 -2.85
CA THR A 283 18.87 2.04 -1.74
C THR A 283 17.45 2.08 -2.28
N GLU A 284 16.56 1.22 -1.77
CA GLU A 284 15.16 1.05 -2.19
C GLU A 284 14.21 1.54 -1.10
N LEU A 285 13.18 2.32 -1.49
CA LEU A 285 12.14 2.84 -0.59
C LEU A 285 10.79 2.21 -0.92
N ARG A 286 10.05 1.85 0.13
CA ARG A 286 8.61 1.56 0.07
C ARG A 286 7.88 2.48 1.04
N ILE A 287 6.80 3.11 0.60
CA ILE A 287 5.99 4.01 1.42
C ILE A 287 4.58 3.45 1.51
N MET A 288 4.09 3.24 2.73
CA MET A 288 2.77 2.67 3.02
C MET A 288 1.84 3.74 3.59
N ASP A 289 0.64 3.82 3.02
CA ASP A 289 -0.38 4.82 3.32
C ASP A 289 -0.91 4.69 4.76
N GLY A 290 -0.64 5.69 5.59
CA GLY A 290 -1.11 5.78 6.98
C GLY A 290 -2.61 5.94 7.09
N SER A 291 -3.24 6.69 6.17
CA SER A 291 -4.71 6.84 6.11
C SER A 291 -5.43 5.53 5.82
N ARG A 292 -4.73 4.59 5.18
CA ARG A 292 -5.21 3.24 4.90
C ARG A 292 -4.65 2.21 5.88
N ASN A 293 -4.26 2.61 7.09
CA ASN A 293 -3.72 1.70 8.11
C ASN A 293 -2.55 0.85 7.57
N PHE A 294 -1.69 1.46 6.76
CA PHE A 294 -0.54 0.84 6.11
C PHE A 294 -0.88 -0.35 5.19
N SER A 295 -2.11 -0.41 4.68
CA SER A 295 -2.59 -1.46 3.75
C SER A 295 -2.49 -1.08 2.26
N SER A 296 -2.02 0.13 1.95
CA SER A 296 -1.85 0.61 0.58
C SER A 296 -0.42 1.07 0.36
N LEU A 297 0.19 0.68 -0.76
CA LEU A 297 1.52 1.11 -1.15
C LEU A 297 1.40 2.43 -1.93
N LEU A 298 1.97 3.51 -1.41
CA LEU A 298 2.05 4.81 -2.08
C LEU A 298 3.21 4.88 -3.05
N LEU A 299 4.34 4.27 -2.69
CA LEU A 299 5.55 4.29 -3.49
C LEU A 299 6.38 3.02 -3.31
N ASN A 300 6.98 2.56 -4.41
CA ASN A 300 8.05 1.56 -4.39
C ASN A 300 9.08 1.93 -5.45
N THR A 301 10.25 2.38 -5.03
CA THR A 301 11.26 2.94 -5.93
C THR A 301 12.67 2.64 -5.46
N ALA A 302 13.62 2.59 -6.40
CA ALA A 302 15.04 2.67 -6.08
C ALA A 302 15.49 4.12 -6.18
N THR A 303 16.24 4.59 -5.20
CA THR A 303 16.76 5.96 -5.15
C THR A 303 17.94 6.16 -6.10
N GLY A 304 18.42 7.40 -6.21
CA GLY A 304 19.71 7.74 -6.82
C GLY A 304 20.92 7.26 -6.00
N LEU A 305 20.73 6.79 -4.76
CA LEU A 305 21.82 6.37 -3.88
C LEU A 305 22.29 4.94 -4.18
N GLY A 306 23.59 4.73 -4.00
CA GLY A 306 24.19 3.40 -4.04
C GLY A 306 23.73 2.49 -2.89
N PRO A 307 24.30 1.28 -2.81
CA PRO A 307 24.04 0.38 -1.70
C PRO A 307 24.69 0.90 -0.42
N SER A 308 24.12 0.50 0.71
CA SER A 308 24.67 0.75 2.04
C SER A 308 25.77 -0.22 2.41
N ASP A 309 26.74 0.28 3.16
CA ASP A 309 27.76 -0.50 3.87
C ASP A 309 27.36 -0.81 5.34
N GLY A 310 26.15 -0.42 5.76
CA GLY A 310 25.65 -0.61 7.12
C GLY A 310 25.98 0.54 8.10
N THR A 311 26.70 1.57 7.67
CA THR A 311 27.07 2.70 8.55
C THR A 311 26.14 3.92 8.41
N GLN A 312 25.09 3.80 7.60
CA GLN A 312 24.12 4.87 7.34
C GLN A 312 22.89 4.75 8.24
N THR A 313 22.34 5.90 8.63
CA THR A 313 20.98 5.99 9.18
C THR A 313 20.12 6.91 8.30
N TYR A 314 18.81 6.72 8.40
CA TYR A 314 17.83 7.29 7.48
C TYR A 314 16.72 7.97 8.26
N THR A 315 16.33 9.15 7.80
CA THR A 315 15.13 9.84 8.26
C THR A 315 14.50 10.60 7.10
N VAL A 316 13.29 11.09 7.27
CA VAL A 316 12.52 11.75 6.22
C VAL A 316 11.93 13.03 6.77
N THR A 317 12.07 14.12 6.02
CA THR A 317 11.54 15.45 6.37
C THR A 317 11.43 16.30 5.11
N ASP A 318 10.53 17.28 5.07
CA ASP A 318 10.46 18.23 3.96
C ASP A 318 11.62 19.24 4.07
N TRP A 319 12.74 18.95 3.41
CA TRP A 319 13.99 19.70 3.57
C TRP A 319 13.96 21.01 2.78
N ASN A 320 13.44 20.94 1.56
CA ASN A 320 13.39 22.08 0.65
C ASN A 320 12.11 22.93 0.78
N ALA A 321 11.16 22.51 1.63
CA ALA A 321 9.85 23.14 1.86
C ALA A 321 8.93 23.12 0.63
N ASP A 322 8.99 22.06 -0.18
CA ASP A 322 8.15 21.87 -1.36
C ASP A 322 6.85 21.07 -1.09
N GLY A 323 6.66 20.63 0.16
CA GLY A 323 5.52 19.83 0.59
C GLY A 323 5.65 18.33 0.24
N LYS A 324 6.82 17.88 -0.22
CA LYS A 324 7.15 16.45 -0.39
C LYS A 324 8.33 16.08 0.51
N PRO A 325 8.13 15.13 1.45
CA PRO A 325 9.21 14.73 2.33
C PRO A 325 10.42 14.15 1.57
N ASP A 326 11.60 14.67 1.89
CA ASP A 326 12.90 14.29 1.33
C ASP A 326 13.58 13.24 2.21
N LEU A 327 14.42 12.39 1.60
CA LEU A 327 15.19 11.38 2.33
C LEU A 327 16.50 11.98 2.81
N VAL A 328 16.71 12.05 4.12
CA VAL A 328 17.97 12.43 4.74
C VAL A 328 18.74 11.18 5.12
N VAL A 329 20.00 11.11 4.67
CA VAL A 329 20.92 10.01 4.94
C VAL A 329 22.14 10.54 5.68
N VAL A 330 22.38 9.98 6.86
CA VAL A 330 23.55 10.31 7.68
C VAL A 330 24.53 9.14 7.61
N GLN A 331 25.66 9.34 6.94
CA GLN A 331 26.78 8.40 6.89
C GLN A 331 27.64 8.63 8.13
N ARG A 332 27.57 7.70 9.09
CA ARG A 332 28.18 7.89 10.42
C ARG A 332 29.69 7.74 10.42
N SER A 333 30.23 6.89 9.56
CA SER A 333 31.67 6.56 9.49
C SER A 333 32.04 6.03 8.09
N GLY A 334 33.33 5.72 7.89
CA GLY A 334 33.84 5.23 6.60
C GLY A 334 33.85 6.27 5.48
N THR A 335 33.70 7.55 5.83
CA THR A 335 33.61 8.69 4.90
C THR A 335 34.98 9.12 4.40
N ALA A 336 35.01 9.69 3.18
CA ALA A 336 36.23 10.24 2.61
C ALA A 336 36.72 11.48 3.37
N SER A 337 35.79 12.27 3.93
CA SER A 337 36.12 13.42 4.77
C SER A 337 36.68 13.04 6.15
N GLY A 338 36.50 11.81 6.61
CA GLY A 338 36.82 11.41 7.99
C GLY A 338 35.88 12.00 9.04
N HIS A 339 34.74 12.56 8.62
CA HIS A 339 33.70 13.15 9.46
C HIS A 339 32.33 12.56 9.10
N VAL A 340 31.31 12.78 9.92
CA VAL A 340 29.93 12.41 9.53
C VAL A 340 29.54 13.20 8.27
N GLU A 341 29.01 12.52 7.27
CA GLU A 341 28.52 13.13 6.03
C GLU A 341 27.00 12.99 5.91
N ILE A 342 26.36 14.01 5.35
CA ILE A 342 24.91 14.06 5.15
C ILE A 342 24.62 14.18 3.66
N ARG A 343 23.66 13.38 3.20
CA ARG A 343 23.05 13.49 1.88
C ARG A 343 21.55 13.69 2.03
N VAL A 344 20.98 14.59 1.24
CA VAL A 344 19.52 14.77 1.16
C VAL A 344 19.07 14.49 -0.26
N VAL A 345 18.09 13.61 -0.42
CA VAL A 345 17.57 13.16 -1.71
C VAL A 345 16.13 13.60 -1.87
N ASP A 346 15.86 14.28 -2.98
CA ASP A 346 14.63 14.99 -3.31
C ASP A 346 13.42 14.03 -3.44
N GLY A 347 12.45 14.16 -2.55
CA GLY A 347 11.19 13.42 -2.55
C GLY A 347 10.32 13.73 -3.77
N ALA A 348 10.22 15.00 -4.17
CA ALA A 348 9.45 15.41 -5.36
C ALA A 348 10.04 14.82 -6.66
N SER A 349 11.32 14.48 -6.67
CA SER A 349 11.97 13.76 -7.77
C SER A 349 11.78 12.23 -7.75
N TYR A 350 10.97 11.70 -6.82
CA TYR A 350 10.92 10.27 -6.49
C TYR A 350 12.30 9.72 -6.09
N PHE A 351 13.01 10.49 -5.26
CA PHE A 351 14.32 10.18 -4.71
C PHE A 351 15.42 9.94 -5.77
N GLN A 352 15.33 10.59 -6.93
CA GLN A 352 16.33 10.47 -8.01
C GLN A 352 17.39 11.58 -7.98
N LYS A 353 17.07 12.74 -7.40
CA LYS A 353 17.92 13.92 -7.41
C LYS A 353 18.50 14.18 -6.02
N LEU A 354 19.80 14.46 -5.96
CA LEU A 354 20.48 14.88 -4.75
C LEU A 354 20.28 16.40 -4.56
N LEU A 355 19.82 16.79 -3.37
CA LEU A 355 19.66 18.19 -2.97
C LEU A 355 20.90 18.69 -2.22
N VAL A 356 21.42 17.87 -1.31
CA VAL A 356 22.56 18.21 -0.46
C VAL A 356 23.51 17.03 -0.40
N GLU A 357 24.80 17.32 -0.43
CA GLU A 357 25.89 16.40 -0.09
C GLU A 357 27.00 17.21 0.59
N THR A 358 27.24 16.96 1.86
CA THR A 358 28.19 17.74 2.65
C THR A 358 28.78 16.93 3.81
N SER A 359 30.00 17.28 4.22
CA SER A 359 30.60 16.83 5.48
C SER A 359 30.19 17.75 6.63
N THR A 360 30.11 17.21 7.84
CA THR A 360 29.83 17.99 9.04
C THR A 360 31.09 18.19 9.89
N ALA A 361 30.99 18.99 10.95
CA ALA A 361 32.03 19.09 11.97
C ALA A 361 32.05 17.90 12.96
N LEU A 362 31.08 16.97 12.88
CA LEU A 362 31.01 15.85 13.80
C LEU A 362 32.08 14.80 13.47
N PRO A 363 32.79 14.24 14.47
CA PRO A 363 33.71 13.14 14.25
C PRO A 363 32.94 11.88 13.84
N PRO A 364 33.61 10.85 13.28
CA PRO A 364 32.98 9.56 12.99
C PRO A 364 32.25 9.02 14.21
N ALA A 365 31.07 8.49 13.98
CA ALA A 365 30.17 7.98 15.01
C ALA A 365 29.95 6.47 14.87
N ASP A 366 29.72 5.81 16.00
CA ASP A 366 29.40 4.40 16.12
C ASP A 366 27.94 4.22 16.60
N GLU A 367 27.61 3.05 17.16
CA GLU A 367 26.27 2.74 17.69
C GLU A 367 25.87 3.53 18.95
N HIS A 368 26.81 4.18 19.64
CA HIS A 368 26.52 4.96 20.84
C HIS A 368 25.97 6.36 20.52
N VAL A 369 25.87 6.74 19.24
CA VAL A 369 25.33 8.02 18.78
C VAL A 369 24.13 7.80 17.88
N GLN A 370 22.98 8.32 18.29
CA GLN A 370 21.77 8.36 17.49
C GLN A 370 21.68 9.68 16.73
N PHE A 371 21.14 9.65 15.51
CA PHE A 371 20.92 10.83 14.69
C PHE A 371 19.44 10.93 14.32
N THR A 372 18.91 12.14 14.40
CA THR A 372 17.59 12.50 13.87
C THR A 372 17.64 13.92 13.29
N VAL A 373 16.58 14.33 12.60
CA VAL A 373 16.42 15.69 12.11
C VAL A 373 15.11 16.28 12.61
N ALA A 374 15.16 17.55 13.00
CA ALA A 374 14.01 18.33 13.41
C ALA A 374 14.37 19.82 13.33
N ASP A 375 13.39 20.69 13.13
CA ASP A 375 13.60 22.14 13.27
C ASP A 375 13.81 22.47 14.76
N TRP A 376 15.07 22.51 15.18
CA TRP A 376 15.43 22.62 16.59
C TRP A 376 15.34 24.07 17.08
N ASN A 377 15.73 25.02 16.23
CA ASN A 377 15.76 26.44 16.55
C ASN A 377 14.50 27.21 16.14
N GLY A 378 13.57 26.57 15.40
CA GLY A 378 12.30 27.16 14.95
C GLY A 378 12.44 28.07 13.73
N ASP A 379 13.48 27.92 12.91
CA ASP A 379 13.73 28.74 11.73
C ASP A 379 13.09 28.19 10.44
N GLY A 380 12.44 27.03 10.51
CA GLY A 380 11.80 26.35 9.39
C GLY A 380 12.75 25.52 8.53
N LYS A 381 14.01 25.34 8.92
CA LYS A 381 14.96 24.41 8.30
C LYS A 381 15.27 23.27 9.27
N PRO A 382 15.14 22.00 8.84
CA PRO A 382 15.50 20.87 9.70
C PRO A 382 16.99 20.89 10.08
N ASP A 383 17.28 20.80 11.37
CA ASP A 383 18.61 20.69 11.94
C ASP A 383 19.01 19.23 12.15
N LEU A 384 20.32 18.94 12.17
CA LEU A 384 20.80 17.60 12.54
C LEU A 384 21.00 17.54 14.05
N VAL A 385 20.32 16.59 14.70
CA VAL A 385 20.48 16.30 16.12
C VAL A 385 21.30 15.02 16.27
N ALA A 386 22.47 15.13 16.90
CA ALA A 386 23.33 14.00 17.26
C ALA A 386 23.31 13.79 18.77
N ALA A 387 22.73 12.69 19.22
CA ALA A 387 22.59 12.35 20.63
C ALA A 387 23.51 11.17 20.98
N GLN A 388 24.56 11.43 21.75
CA GLN A 388 25.40 10.38 22.31
C GLN A 388 24.69 9.76 23.52
N THR A 389 24.17 8.55 23.33
CA THR A 389 23.30 7.87 24.29
C THR A 389 24.06 7.06 25.32
N SER A 390 25.29 6.65 25.03
CA SER A 390 26.13 5.89 25.95
C SER A 390 27.63 6.19 25.77
N GLY A 391 28.44 5.68 26.69
CA GLY A 391 29.89 5.95 26.72
C GLY A 391 30.26 7.41 27.04
N THR A 392 29.32 8.23 27.52
CA THR A 392 29.58 9.64 27.85
C THR A 392 30.31 9.78 29.17
N ALA A 393 31.22 10.76 29.26
CA ALA A 393 31.95 11.07 30.49
C ALA A 393 31.00 11.59 31.59
N SER A 394 29.95 12.31 31.19
CA SER A 394 28.90 12.81 32.10
C SER A 394 27.98 11.72 32.65
N LYS A 395 28.00 10.51 32.07
CA LYS A 395 27.05 9.41 32.34
C LYS A 395 25.59 9.79 32.05
N LYS A 396 25.38 10.84 31.25
CA LYS A 396 24.08 11.30 30.78
C LYS A 396 24.08 11.37 29.26
N VAL A 397 22.90 11.38 28.64
CA VAL A 397 22.78 11.61 27.20
C VAL A 397 23.30 13.02 26.89
N GLU A 398 24.18 13.13 25.90
CA GLU A 398 24.77 14.39 25.44
C GLU A 398 24.32 14.70 24.02
N VAL A 399 23.72 15.87 23.80
CA VAL A 399 23.16 16.28 22.50
C VAL A 399 24.02 17.37 21.88
N GLN A 400 24.34 17.22 20.60
CA GLN A 400 24.94 18.26 19.76
C GLN A 400 24.04 18.47 18.55
N VAL A 401 23.75 19.73 18.22
CA VAL A 401 22.87 20.08 17.11
C VAL A 401 23.66 20.88 16.09
N LEU A 402 23.49 20.56 14.81
CA LEU A 402 24.07 21.31 13.70
C LEU A 402 22.97 21.98 12.88
N ASP A 403 23.19 23.26 12.59
CA ASP A 403 22.27 24.17 11.92
C ASP A 403 22.02 23.76 10.47
N GLY A 404 20.79 23.41 10.13
CA GLY A 404 20.34 23.07 8.78
C GLY A 404 20.45 24.24 7.81
N ALA A 405 20.17 25.48 8.25
CA ALA A 405 20.30 26.67 7.44
C ALA A 405 21.76 26.96 7.03
N SER A 406 22.72 26.46 7.80
CA SER A 406 24.15 26.50 7.47
C SER A 406 24.64 25.35 6.58
N ASN A 407 23.75 24.46 6.11
CA ASN A 407 24.10 23.15 5.57
C ASN A 407 24.95 22.32 6.54
N PHE A 408 24.56 22.32 7.82
CA PHE A 408 25.20 21.57 8.91
C PHE A 408 26.68 21.91 9.15
N GLN A 409 27.12 23.10 8.75
CA GLN A 409 28.51 23.55 8.96
C GLN A 409 28.70 24.21 10.32
N GLN A 410 27.63 24.69 10.95
CA GLN A 410 27.68 25.41 12.22
C GLN A 410 26.90 24.65 13.30
N PRO A 411 27.43 24.51 14.52
CA PRO A 411 26.66 24.01 15.64
C PRO A 411 25.66 25.06 16.14
N LEU A 412 24.46 24.61 16.51
CA LEU A 412 23.51 25.41 17.27
C LEU A 412 23.93 25.40 18.74
N GLY A 413 24.76 26.38 19.12
CA GLY A 413 25.30 26.55 20.46
C GLY A 413 26.80 26.22 20.56
N ALA A 414 27.44 26.75 21.60
CA ALA A 414 28.89 26.65 21.78
C ALA A 414 29.36 25.31 22.40
N ALA A 415 28.45 24.55 23.03
CA ALA A 415 28.77 23.33 23.75
C ALA A 415 27.66 22.28 23.57
N LYS A 416 28.02 21.00 23.78
CA LYS A 416 27.04 19.91 23.88
C LYS A 416 26.10 20.15 25.06
N ILE A 417 24.83 19.78 24.89
CA ILE A 417 23.81 19.82 25.93
C ILE A 417 23.90 18.52 26.72
N THR A 418 24.26 18.60 28.00
CA THR A 418 24.14 17.47 28.93
C THR A 418 22.71 17.43 29.49
N THR A 419 21.97 16.39 29.13
CA THR A 419 20.54 16.28 29.47
C THR A 419 20.30 15.78 30.89
N ALA A 420 19.04 15.63 31.30
CA ALA A 420 18.66 14.91 32.52
C ALA A 420 18.69 13.37 32.38
N GLU A 421 18.65 12.85 31.15
CA GLU A 421 18.52 11.41 30.86
C GLU A 421 19.85 10.68 31.15
N PRO A 422 19.83 9.59 31.95
CA PRO A 422 21.00 8.74 32.13
C PRO A 422 21.47 8.13 30.80
N ALA A 423 22.78 8.05 30.62
CA ALA A 423 23.35 7.38 29.47
C ALA A 423 23.12 5.86 29.55
N ALA A 424 22.61 5.25 28.48
CA ALA A 424 22.35 3.83 28.39
C ALA A 424 22.44 3.33 26.94
N ASP A 425 22.89 2.09 26.79
CA ASP A 425 22.93 1.41 25.49
C ASP A 425 21.51 1.11 24.97
N GLY A 426 21.35 1.17 23.65
CA GLY A 426 20.09 0.84 22.98
C GLY A 426 18.98 1.87 23.16
N LEU A 427 19.27 3.08 23.65
CA LEU A 427 18.32 4.19 23.59
C LEU A 427 18.09 4.61 22.14
N GLN A 428 16.81 4.75 21.77
CA GLN A 428 16.39 5.42 20.56
C GLN A 428 16.04 6.87 20.90
N VAL A 429 16.23 7.78 19.95
CA VAL A 429 16.03 9.21 20.14
C VAL A 429 15.11 9.75 19.04
N ALA A 430 14.12 10.53 19.44
CA ALA A 430 13.29 11.33 18.56
C ALA A 430 13.22 12.77 19.08
N VAL A 431 12.85 13.70 18.20
CA VAL A 431 12.66 15.11 18.55
C VAL A 431 11.30 15.54 18.03
N THR A 432 10.51 16.16 18.89
CA THR A 432 9.16 16.66 18.60
C THR A 432 8.83 17.79 19.55
N ASP A 433 7.91 18.68 19.18
CA ASP A 433 7.29 19.62 20.13
C ASP A 433 6.20 18.85 20.89
N TRP A 434 6.51 18.34 22.09
CA TRP A 434 5.64 17.43 22.82
C TRP A 434 4.53 18.15 23.56
N ASN A 435 4.82 19.33 24.10
CA ASN A 435 3.89 20.13 24.89
C ASN A 435 3.27 21.32 24.12
N ALA A 436 3.53 21.40 22.81
CA ALA A 436 3.06 22.44 21.90
C ALA A 436 3.54 23.86 22.26
N ASP A 437 4.74 23.99 22.84
CA ASP A 437 5.35 25.27 23.21
C ASP A 437 6.25 25.87 22.11
N LYS A 438 6.36 25.19 20.96
CA LYS A 438 7.21 25.50 19.80
C LYS A 438 8.70 25.39 20.05
N ARG A 439 9.11 24.62 21.06
CA ARG A 439 10.49 24.22 21.26
C ARG A 439 10.62 22.73 21.01
N ALA A 440 11.77 22.34 20.48
CA ALA A 440 12.10 20.95 20.29
C ALA A 440 12.29 20.26 21.66
N ASP A 441 11.47 19.27 21.95
CA ASP A 441 11.64 18.36 23.09
C ASP A 441 12.37 17.09 22.64
N LEU A 442 13.15 16.51 23.55
CA LEU A 442 13.86 15.26 23.29
C LEU A 442 13.06 14.09 23.85
N VAL A 443 12.74 13.12 22.99
CA VAL A 443 12.13 11.86 23.41
C VAL A 443 13.19 10.76 23.37
N THR A 444 13.36 10.05 24.49
CA THR A 444 14.18 8.84 24.54
C THR A 444 13.30 7.62 24.75
N ILE A 445 13.60 6.55 24.02
CA ILE A 445 12.85 5.30 24.06
C ILE A 445 13.82 4.16 24.36
N ARG A 446 13.48 3.38 25.38
CA ARG A 446 14.24 2.18 25.74
C ARG A 446 13.37 0.95 25.57
N LYS A 447 13.80 0.05 24.68
CA LYS A 447 13.17 -1.27 24.54
C LYS A 447 13.44 -2.09 25.79
N ALA A 448 12.38 -2.59 26.41
CA ALA A 448 12.43 -3.37 27.64
C ALA A 448 11.18 -4.26 27.75
N ALA A 449 11.08 -5.06 28.81
CA ALA A 449 9.87 -5.84 29.10
C ALA A 449 8.60 -4.97 29.23
N LYS A 450 8.79 -3.72 29.66
CA LYS A 450 7.85 -2.61 29.48
C LYS A 450 8.67 -1.47 28.91
N SER A 451 8.54 -1.21 27.63
CA SER A 451 9.37 -0.18 26.98
C SER A 451 9.14 1.17 27.64
N GLU A 452 10.22 1.88 27.93
CA GLU A 452 10.20 3.16 28.65
C GLU A 452 10.26 4.30 27.63
N VAL A 453 9.45 5.33 27.83
CA VAL A 453 9.45 6.56 27.03
C VAL A 453 9.61 7.73 27.99
N HIS A 454 10.73 8.45 27.87
CA HIS A 454 10.98 9.67 28.61
C HIS A 454 11.00 10.86 27.66
N VAL A 455 10.45 11.99 28.12
CA VAL A 455 10.36 13.23 27.35
C VAL A 455 11.01 14.33 28.16
N LEU A 456 12.03 14.96 27.58
CA LEU A 456 12.81 16.02 28.19
C LEU A 456 12.44 17.37 27.57
N ASP A 457 12.20 18.34 28.44
CA ASP A 457 11.68 19.66 28.10
C ASP A 457 12.74 20.54 27.43
N GLY A 458 12.51 20.93 26.18
CA GLY A 458 13.33 21.86 25.42
C GLY A 458 13.42 23.24 26.09
N ALA A 459 12.35 23.72 26.73
CA ALA A 459 12.35 24.99 27.45
C ALA A 459 13.31 25.00 28.65
N SER A 460 13.56 23.82 29.23
CA SER A 460 14.53 23.61 30.31
C SER A 460 15.96 23.36 29.83
N SER A 461 16.25 23.49 28.53
CA SER A 461 17.50 23.00 27.92
C SER A 461 17.74 21.51 28.19
N LEU A 462 16.66 20.70 28.15
CA LEU A 462 16.65 19.26 28.40
C LEU A 462 17.11 18.84 29.80
N THR A 463 16.98 19.71 30.80
CA THR A 463 17.34 19.39 32.20
C THR A 463 16.15 18.98 33.08
N GLY A 464 14.92 19.16 32.59
CA GLY A 464 13.67 18.70 33.20
C GLY A 464 12.93 17.69 32.33
N TYR A 465 12.08 16.87 32.94
CA TYR A 465 11.20 15.92 32.25
C TYR A 465 9.78 16.49 32.12
N LEU A 466 9.19 16.36 30.94
CA LEU A 466 7.75 16.54 30.71
C LEU A 466 6.96 15.27 31.05
N SER A 467 7.55 14.10 30.75
CA SER A 467 6.91 12.80 30.96
C SER A 467 7.94 11.69 31.17
N GLN A 468 7.60 10.73 32.02
CA GLN A 468 8.33 9.47 32.18
C GLN A 468 7.29 8.35 32.31
N THR A 469 7.14 7.54 31.26
CA THR A 469 6.09 6.53 31.19
C THR A 469 6.62 5.21 30.63
N SER A 470 5.79 4.16 30.70
CA SER A 470 6.05 2.89 30.04
C SER A 470 4.85 2.46 29.21
N THR A 471 5.10 1.83 28.06
CA THR A 471 4.07 1.36 27.12
C THR A 471 3.28 0.16 27.64
N GLY A 472 3.74 -0.45 28.73
CA GLY A 472 3.21 -1.73 29.23
C GLY A 472 3.46 -2.92 28.28
N GLN A 473 4.08 -2.70 27.12
CA GLN A 473 4.38 -3.73 26.12
C GLN A 473 5.88 -3.97 26.03
N ALA A 474 6.24 -5.25 25.88
CA ALA A 474 7.62 -5.67 25.68
C ALA A 474 8.05 -5.38 24.25
N ALA A 475 9.26 -4.84 24.08
CA ALA A 475 9.91 -4.72 22.78
C ALA A 475 11.34 -5.26 22.86
N ASP A 476 11.75 -5.90 21.77
CA ASP A 476 13.10 -6.41 21.53
C ASP A 476 13.56 -5.96 20.11
N ASP A 477 14.66 -6.49 19.62
CA ASP A 477 15.24 -6.11 18.31
C ASP A 477 14.32 -6.38 17.12
N ARG A 478 13.27 -7.18 17.29
CA ARG A 478 12.26 -7.41 16.27
C ARG A 478 11.31 -6.22 16.11
N TYR A 479 11.31 -5.27 17.04
CA TYR A 479 10.41 -4.12 17.05
C TYR A 479 11.15 -2.85 16.68
N GLU A 480 10.45 -1.94 16.04
CA GLU A 480 10.84 -0.54 15.85
C GLU A 480 9.82 0.35 16.56
N LEU A 481 10.28 1.37 17.27
CA LEU A 481 9.42 2.28 18.02
C LEU A 481 9.63 3.69 17.47
N LEU A 482 8.57 4.27 16.91
CA LEU A 482 8.59 5.57 16.23
C LEU A 482 7.60 6.51 16.91
N ILE A 483 7.96 7.78 17.06
CA ILE A 483 7.09 8.82 17.65
C ILE A 483 6.55 9.70 16.52
N ASN A 484 5.24 9.88 16.48
CA ASN A 484 4.57 10.81 15.58
C ASN A 484 3.12 11.05 16.05
N ASP A 485 2.54 12.21 15.76
CA ASP A 485 1.10 12.44 15.94
C ASP A 485 0.32 11.71 14.83
N PHE A 486 0.00 10.43 15.07
CA PHE A 486 -0.64 9.57 14.08
C PHE A 486 -2.13 9.91 13.89
N ASN A 487 -2.77 10.34 14.96
CA ASN A 487 -4.21 10.56 14.99
C ASN A 487 -4.62 12.02 14.75
N GLY A 488 -3.67 12.96 14.79
CA GLY A 488 -3.87 14.39 14.51
C GLY A 488 -4.40 15.18 15.70
N ASP A 489 -4.30 14.66 16.91
CA ASP A 489 -4.77 15.32 18.14
C ASP A 489 -3.72 16.25 18.76
N LYS A 490 -2.55 16.39 18.11
CA LYS A 490 -1.39 17.17 18.56
C LYS A 490 -0.70 16.60 19.79
N HIS A 491 -0.99 15.35 20.14
CA HIS A 491 -0.25 14.60 21.13
C HIS A 491 0.53 13.49 20.41
N PRO A 492 1.87 13.48 20.50
CA PRO A 492 2.65 12.45 19.82
C PRO A 492 2.27 11.04 20.28
N ASP A 493 1.90 10.19 19.32
CA ASP A 493 1.60 8.78 19.50
C ASP A 493 2.88 7.92 19.34
N LEU A 494 2.85 6.70 19.87
CA LEU A 494 3.92 5.71 19.69
C LEU A 494 3.48 4.65 18.68
N VAL A 495 4.17 4.62 17.54
CA VAL A 495 3.99 3.62 16.48
C VAL A 495 5.02 2.50 16.68
N VAL A 496 4.52 1.32 17.06
CA VAL A 496 5.29 0.11 17.29
C VAL A 496 5.19 -0.79 16.06
N VAL A 497 6.31 -1.02 15.38
CA VAL A 497 6.38 -1.89 14.19
C VAL A 497 7.13 -3.17 14.53
N GLN A 498 6.43 -4.30 14.59
CA GLN A 498 7.06 -5.62 14.67
C GLN A 498 7.53 -6.05 13.28
N LYS A 499 8.84 -6.00 13.05
CA LYS A 499 9.51 -6.30 11.77
C LYS A 499 9.55 -7.79 11.46
N THR A 500 9.85 -8.62 12.47
CA THR A 500 10.03 -10.07 12.33
C THR A 500 9.31 -10.88 13.41
N GLY A 501 9.18 -12.19 13.17
CA GLY A 501 8.64 -13.14 14.16
C GLY A 501 7.15 -13.00 14.41
N THR A 502 6.42 -12.34 13.49
CA THR A 502 4.96 -12.27 13.48
C THR A 502 4.37 -13.59 12.98
N ALA A 503 3.22 -14.00 13.55
CA ALA A 503 2.53 -15.21 13.11
C ALA A 503 2.00 -15.08 11.68
N SER A 504 1.71 -13.84 11.24
CA SER A 504 1.25 -13.51 9.89
C SER A 504 2.35 -13.57 8.83
N GLY A 505 3.63 -13.57 9.22
CA GLY A 505 4.77 -13.44 8.31
C GLY A 505 4.89 -12.06 7.65
N ARG A 506 4.13 -11.07 8.12
CA ARG A 506 4.12 -9.67 7.67
C ARG A 506 4.56 -8.76 8.81
N ALA A 507 5.00 -7.55 8.51
CA ALA A 507 5.20 -6.58 9.58
C ALA A 507 3.86 -6.21 10.22
N GLU A 508 3.80 -6.12 11.54
CA GLU A 508 2.60 -5.71 12.28
C GLU A 508 2.85 -4.35 12.92
N VAL A 509 1.90 -3.44 12.74
CA VAL A 509 1.97 -2.07 13.28
C VAL A 509 0.91 -1.92 14.35
N THR A 510 1.33 -1.46 15.52
CA THR A 510 0.44 -1.07 16.62
C THR A 510 0.71 0.38 16.97
N VAL A 511 -0.34 1.21 17.00
CA VAL A 511 -0.25 2.60 17.44
C VAL A 511 -0.82 2.70 18.85
N LEU A 512 -0.03 3.24 19.76
CA LEU A 512 -0.39 3.50 21.15
C LEU A 512 -0.57 5.01 21.34
N GLY A 513 -1.72 5.40 21.87
CA GLY A 513 -2.11 6.80 22.01
C GLY A 513 -1.28 7.53 23.07
N GLY A 514 -0.82 8.73 22.73
CA GLY A 514 -0.03 9.62 23.60
C GLY A 514 -0.75 10.18 24.83
#